data_AF-H0XCZ4-F1
#
_entry.id   AF-H0XCZ4-F1
#
_cell.length_a   1.000
_cell.length_b   1.000
_cell.length_c   1.000
_cell.angle_alpha   90.00
_cell.angle_beta   90.00
_cell.angle_gamma   90.00
#
_symmetry.space_group_name_H-M   'P 1'
#
loop_
_entity.id
_entity.type
_entity.pdbx_description
1 polymer ?
#
loop_
_entity_poly.entity_id
_entity_poly.type
_entity_poly.pdbx_seq_one_letter_code
_entity_poly.pdbx_strand_id
1 'polypeptide(L)'
;MAIAHLATEYVFSDFLLKEPNEPKFKGLRLELAVDKMVTCIAVGLPLLLISLAFAQEISIGTQISCFSPSSFSWRQAAFVDSYCWAAVQQKDSLQSDSGNLPLWLHKFFPYILLLFAILLYLPTLFWRFAAAPHLCSDLKFIMEELDKVYNRAIKAARSAQDLDLRDGACPVPGVTENVGQSLWEISESHFKYPIVEQYLKTKKNSNYLIIKYISCRLVTLTIILLACVYLGYYFSLSSLSDEFVCSIKSGILRNDSTVPDQFQCKLIAVGIFQLLSFINFIVYVLLTPVVIYTLFVPFRQKTDVLTVYEILPTFDVLHFKSEGYNDLSLYNLFLEENISELKSYKCLKVLENIKSSGQGIDPLLLLTNLGMIKMDVVDGKTPKSAETVGEEQGNRMAELKGLDLQSETRANNGEKNVRQRLLDSSC
;
A
#
# COMPACT_ATOMS: atom_id res chain seq x y z
N MET A 1 -19.14 -22.88 7.08
CA MET A 1 -18.97 -22.08 5.85
C MET A 1 -18.49 -20.64 6.11
N ALA A 2 -18.65 -20.05 7.32
CA ALA A 2 -18.25 -18.67 7.61
C ALA A 2 -16.73 -18.42 7.79
N ILE A 3 -15.97 -19.38 8.35
CA ILE A 3 -14.51 -19.22 8.54
C ILE A 3 -13.76 -19.13 7.20
N ALA A 4 -14.21 -19.86 6.19
CA ALA A 4 -13.66 -19.77 4.84
C ALA A 4 -13.90 -18.38 4.22
N HIS A 5 -15.08 -17.79 4.45
CA HIS A 5 -15.39 -16.42 3.99
C HIS A 5 -14.48 -15.38 4.65
N LEU A 6 -14.23 -15.52 5.96
CA LEU A 6 -13.33 -14.65 6.73
C LEU A 6 -11.88 -14.76 6.27
N ALA A 7 -11.40 -15.97 6.01
CA ALA A 7 -10.08 -16.20 5.43
C ALA A 7 -10.00 -15.59 4.02
N THR A 8 -11.05 -15.76 3.19
CA THR A 8 -11.07 -15.17 1.86
C THR A 8 -11.05 -13.65 1.88
N GLU A 9 -11.75 -13.01 2.81
CA GLU A 9 -11.86 -11.55 2.84
C GLU A 9 -10.59 -10.86 3.37
N TYR A 10 -9.99 -11.38 4.43
CA TYR A 10 -8.84 -10.72 5.06
C TYR A 10 -7.46 -11.21 4.58
N VAL A 11 -7.37 -12.44 4.03
CA VAL A 11 -6.10 -13.04 3.57
C VAL A 11 -6.02 -13.13 2.06
N PHE A 12 -7.09 -13.55 1.37
CA PHE A 12 -7.06 -13.83 -0.07
C PHE A 12 -7.61 -12.70 -0.95
N SER A 13 -8.40 -11.78 -0.39
CA SER A 13 -8.89 -10.61 -1.11
C SER A 13 -7.89 -9.47 -0.94
N ASP A 14 -7.78 -8.61 -1.95
CA ASP A 14 -6.95 -7.39 -1.95
C ASP A 14 -7.47 -6.31 -0.97
N PHE A 15 -7.89 -6.70 0.24
CA PHE A 15 -8.57 -5.87 1.23
C PHE A 15 -7.81 -4.58 1.54
N LEU A 16 -6.48 -4.67 1.68
CA LEU A 16 -5.58 -3.52 1.81
C LEU A 16 -4.60 -3.38 0.63
N LEU A 17 -4.64 -4.30 -0.33
CA LEU A 17 -3.79 -4.24 -1.53
C LEU A 17 -4.41 -3.42 -2.66
N LYS A 18 -5.64 -2.95 -2.51
CA LYS A 18 -6.37 -2.20 -3.53
C LYS A 18 -5.57 -1.00 -4.05
N GLU A 19 -5.27 -1.03 -5.34
CA GLU A 19 -4.66 0.08 -6.04
C GLU A 19 -5.57 1.32 -6.02
N PRO A 20 -5.02 2.54 -6.00
CA PRO A 20 -5.82 3.75 -6.11
C PRO A 20 -6.62 3.73 -7.43
N ASN A 21 -7.95 3.71 -7.32
CA ASN A 21 -8.89 3.68 -8.45
C ASN A 21 -8.86 4.94 -9.35
N GLU A 22 -8.00 5.92 -9.05
CA GLU A 22 -7.94 7.17 -9.81
C GLU A 22 -6.93 7.07 -10.97
N PRO A 23 -7.30 7.55 -12.18
CA PRO A 23 -6.43 7.51 -13.34
C PRO A 23 -5.14 8.33 -13.16
N LYS A 24 -5.12 9.25 -12.19
CA LYS A 24 -3.94 10.05 -11.83
C LYS A 24 -2.78 9.21 -11.26
N PHE A 25 -3.09 8.07 -10.64
CA PHE A 25 -2.13 7.20 -9.95
C PHE A 25 -1.88 5.88 -10.68
N LYS A 26 -2.37 5.74 -11.92
CA LYS A 26 -2.34 4.47 -12.66
C LYS A 26 -0.89 4.02 -12.91
N GLY A 27 -0.54 2.84 -12.40
CA GLY A 27 0.77 2.19 -12.58
C GLY A 27 1.88 2.61 -11.60
N LEU A 28 1.63 3.60 -10.73
CA LEU A 28 2.64 4.11 -9.78
C LEU A 28 2.44 3.54 -8.37
N ARG A 29 3.47 2.89 -7.83
CA ARG A 29 3.55 2.44 -6.44
C ARG A 29 4.00 3.59 -5.54
N LEU A 30 3.06 4.11 -4.74
CA LEU A 30 3.26 5.24 -3.80
C LEU A 30 3.52 4.80 -2.35
N GLU A 31 3.57 3.48 -2.13
CA GLU A 31 3.95 2.82 -0.88
C GLU A 31 4.95 1.72 -1.22
N LEU A 32 6.02 1.59 -0.44
CA LEU A 32 6.99 0.51 -0.60
C LEU A 32 6.31 -0.84 -0.34
N ALA A 33 6.71 -1.89 -1.07
CA ALA A 33 6.10 -3.22 -0.92
C ALA A 33 6.19 -3.77 0.52
N VAL A 34 7.34 -3.59 1.17
CA VAL A 34 7.56 -4.00 2.57
C VAL A 34 6.61 -3.25 3.51
N ASP A 35 6.41 -1.95 3.28
CA ASP A 35 5.56 -1.10 4.10
C ASP A 35 4.08 -1.45 3.98
N LYS A 36 3.67 -1.80 2.74
CA LYS A 36 2.33 -2.28 2.44
C LYS A 36 2.08 -3.64 3.10
N MET A 37 3.05 -4.56 3.06
CA MET A 37 2.99 -5.85 3.73
C MET A 37 2.89 -5.69 5.25
N VAL A 38 3.73 -4.84 5.84
CA VAL A 38 3.70 -4.53 7.28
C VAL A 38 2.33 -4.01 7.69
N THR A 39 1.77 -3.05 6.95
CA THR A 39 0.43 -2.50 7.26
C THR A 39 -0.65 -3.58 7.12
N CYS A 40 -0.59 -4.39 6.07
CA CYS A 40 -1.54 -5.46 5.81
C CYS A 40 -1.56 -6.48 6.96
N ILE A 41 -0.38 -6.92 7.42
CA ILE A 41 -0.26 -7.88 8.53
C ILE A 41 -0.67 -7.22 9.84
N ALA A 42 -0.16 -6.02 10.13
CA ALA A 42 -0.39 -5.33 11.41
C ALA A 42 -1.88 -5.01 11.65
N VAL A 43 -2.61 -4.63 10.60
CA VAL A 43 -4.03 -4.25 10.67
C VAL A 43 -4.94 -5.44 10.36
N GLY A 44 -4.60 -6.27 9.37
CA GLY A 44 -5.45 -7.39 8.94
C GLY A 44 -5.50 -8.52 9.97
N LEU A 45 -4.37 -8.83 10.62
CA LEU A 45 -4.32 -9.89 11.63
C LEU A 45 -5.28 -9.64 12.81
N PRO A 46 -5.24 -8.51 13.53
CA PRO A 46 -6.16 -8.29 14.65
C PRO A 46 -7.63 -8.31 14.20
N LEU A 47 -7.96 -7.77 13.02
CA LEU A 47 -9.33 -7.81 12.48
C LEU A 47 -9.80 -9.24 12.17
N LEU A 48 -8.92 -10.06 11.60
CA LEU A 48 -9.19 -11.48 11.37
C LEU A 48 -9.40 -12.22 12.69
N LEU A 49 -8.54 -12.00 13.69
CA LEU A 49 -8.63 -12.64 14.99
C LEU A 49 -9.92 -12.23 15.74
N ILE A 50 -10.29 -10.95 15.70
CA ILE A 50 -11.56 -10.45 16.27
C ILE A 50 -12.76 -11.13 15.59
N SER A 51 -12.73 -11.23 14.27
CA SER A 51 -13.82 -11.83 13.51
C SER A 51 -13.94 -13.35 13.79
N LEU A 52 -12.81 -14.03 14.00
CA LEU A 52 -12.77 -15.44 14.41
C LEU A 52 -13.30 -15.64 15.83
N ALA A 53 -12.94 -14.75 16.75
CA ALA A 53 -13.49 -14.71 18.11
C ALA A 53 -15.02 -14.58 18.10
N PHE A 54 -15.57 -13.59 17.39
CA PHE A 54 -17.02 -13.39 17.32
C PHE A 54 -17.75 -14.55 16.65
N ALA A 55 -17.17 -15.17 15.61
CA ALA A 55 -17.75 -16.34 14.98
C ALA A 55 -17.90 -17.51 15.97
N GLN A 56 -16.95 -17.63 16.91
CA GLN A 56 -16.98 -18.67 17.93
C GLN A 56 -17.88 -18.32 19.11
N GLU A 57 -17.97 -17.05 19.50
CA GLU A 57 -18.93 -16.57 20.51
C GLU A 57 -20.38 -16.87 20.10
N ILE A 58 -20.73 -16.61 18.83
CA ILE A 58 -22.08 -16.91 18.30
C ILE A 58 -22.39 -18.42 18.35
N SER A 59 -21.37 -19.28 18.31
CA SER A 59 -21.53 -20.73 18.33
C SER A 59 -21.59 -21.34 19.73
N ILE A 60 -21.01 -20.69 20.74
CA ILE A 60 -20.88 -21.24 22.12
C ILE A 60 -21.95 -20.66 23.06
N GLY A 61 -22.60 -19.56 22.68
CA GLY A 61 -23.74 -18.99 23.39
C GLY A 61 -23.33 -17.90 24.37
N THR A 62 -22.96 -18.24 25.61
CA THR A 62 -22.69 -17.26 26.67
C THR A 62 -21.20 -17.10 26.97
N GLN A 63 -20.77 -15.86 27.22
CA GLN A 63 -19.37 -15.51 27.54
C GLN A 63 -18.99 -15.90 28.98
N ILE A 64 -19.98 -16.04 29.85
CA ILE A 64 -19.87 -16.35 31.28
C ILE A 64 -20.84 -17.47 31.63
N SER A 65 -20.45 -18.27 32.63
CA SER A 65 -21.36 -19.18 33.33
C SER A 65 -21.09 -19.12 34.82
N CYS A 66 -22.12 -18.81 35.60
CA CYS A 66 -22.10 -18.82 37.05
C CYS A 66 -22.84 -20.04 37.59
N PHE A 67 -22.21 -20.73 38.54
CA PHE A 67 -22.79 -21.90 39.19
C PHE A 67 -23.84 -21.45 40.22
N SER A 68 -25.07 -21.25 39.75
CA SER A 68 -26.22 -20.96 40.61
C SER A 68 -26.75 -22.21 41.31
N PRO A 69 -27.32 -22.10 42.54
CA PRO A 69 -27.91 -23.23 43.25
C PRO A 69 -29.07 -23.86 42.47
N SER A 70 -29.28 -25.17 42.65
CA SER A 70 -30.39 -25.91 42.02
C SER A 70 -31.79 -25.45 42.45
N SER A 71 -31.89 -24.63 43.52
CA SER A 71 -33.14 -24.01 43.96
C SER A 71 -33.57 -22.83 43.09
N PHE A 72 -32.69 -22.31 42.23
CA PHE A 72 -32.98 -21.15 41.39
C PHE A 72 -33.72 -21.57 40.11
N SER A 73 -34.68 -20.75 39.70
CA SER A 73 -35.34 -20.87 38.40
C SER A 73 -34.38 -20.49 37.25
N TRP A 74 -34.70 -20.93 36.04
CA TRP A 74 -33.93 -20.57 34.84
C TRP A 74 -33.73 -19.06 34.66
N ARG A 75 -34.76 -18.25 34.96
CA ARG A 75 -34.66 -16.78 34.88
C ARG A 75 -33.76 -16.20 35.96
N GLN A 76 -33.73 -16.78 37.15
CA GLN A 76 -32.84 -16.35 38.23
C GLN A 76 -31.39 -16.70 37.90
N ALA A 77 -31.11 -17.88 37.34
CA ALA A 77 -29.77 -18.24 36.87
C ALA A 77 -29.27 -17.27 35.79
N ALA A 78 -30.10 -16.96 34.78
CA ALA A 78 -29.76 -15.98 33.74
C ALA A 78 -29.56 -14.55 34.30
N PHE A 79 -30.30 -14.19 35.34
CA PHE A 79 -30.08 -12.92 36.05
C PHE A 79 -28.72 -12.89 36.75
N VAL A 80 -28.29 -13.97 37.40
CA VAL A 80 -26.96 -14.07 38.01
C VAL A 80 -25.86 -13.93 36.96
N ASP A 81 -25.95 -14.66 35.84
CA ASP A 81 -24.96 -14.59 34.75
C ASP A 81 -24.83 -13.17 34.19
N SER A 82 -25.95 -12.51 33.90
CA SER A 82 -25.96 -11.13 33.37
C SER A 82 -25.51 -10.09 34.39
N TYR A 83 -25.91 -10.23 35.66
CA TYR A 83 -25.46 -9.35 36.73
C TYR A 83 -23.95 -9.46 36.93
N CYS A 84 -23.42 -10.67 37.03
CA CYS A 84 -21.99 -10.89 37.22
C CYS A 84 -21.18 -10.42 36.00
N TRP A 85 -21.69 -10.57 34.77
CA TRP A 85 -21.06 -10.00 33.57
C TRP A 85 -21.02 -8.46 33.55
N ALA A 86 -22.04 -7.81 34.10
CA ALA A 86 -22.04 -6.35 34.28
C ALA A 86 -21.11 -5.93 35.42
N ALA A 87 -21.15 -6.67 36.53
CA ALA A 87 -20.36 -6.44 37.74
C ALA A 87 -18.86 -6.67 37.54
N VAL A 88 -18.42 -7.41 36.50
CA VAL A 88 -17.01 -7.49 36.07
C VAL A 88 -16.33 -6.12 35.92
N GLN A 89 -17.11 -5.05 35.70
CA GLN A 89 -16.60 -3.67 35.61
C GLN A 89 -16.48 -2.96 36.97
N GLN A 90 -17.22 -3.42 37.99
CA GLN A 90 -17.28 -2.79 39.31
C GLN A 90 -16.31 -3.48 40.26
N LYS A 91 -15.33 -2.71 40.74
CA LYS A 91 -14.24 -3.19 41.60
C LYS A 91 -14.71 -3.61 43.01
N ASP A 92 -15.85 -3.09 43.45
CA ASP A 92 -16.34 -3.24 44.83
C ASP A 92 -17.08 -4.56 45.09
N SER A 93 -17.52 -5.28 44.05
CA SER A 93 -18.36 -6.49 44.16
C SER A 93 -17.64 -7.80 43.83
N LEU A 94 -16.34 -7.73 43.49
CA LEU A 94 -15.53 -8.88 43.10
C LEU A 94 -14.42 -9.12 44.13
N GLN A 95 -14.48 -10.25 44.81
CA GLN A 95 -13.35 -10.78 45.59
C GLN A 95 -12.69 -11.87 44.75
N SER A 96 -11.46 -11.63 44.30
CA SER A 96 -10.62 -12.65 43.68
C SER A 96 -9.43 -12.93 44.60
N ASP A 97 -9.12 -14.20 44.85
CA ASP A 97 -8.03 -14.67 45.72
C ASP A 97 -6.63 -14.20 45.26
N SER A 98 -6.51 -13.73 44.00
CA SER A 98 -5.25 -13.27 43.39
C SER A 98 -5.02 -11.75 43.45
N GLY A 99 -5.82 -11.02 44.25
CA GLY A 99 -5.83 -9.56 44.27
C GLY A 99 -6.75 -8.99 43.20
N ASN A 100 -6.93 -7.66 43.20
CA ASN A 100 -7.81 -6.96 42.26
C ASN A 100 -7.31 -7.05 40.80
N LEU A 101 -7.34 -8.23 40.19
CA LEU A 101 -7.01 -8.41 38.78
C LEU A 101 -8.07 -7.70 37.90
N PRO A 102 -7.67 -7.05 36.80
CA PRO A 102 -8.60 -6.34 35.93
C PRO A 102 -9.34 -7.32 35.02
N LEU A 103 -10.40 -7.97 35.51
CA LEU A 103 -11.30 -8.80 34.67
C LEU A 103 -11.93 -8.02 33.51
N TRP A 104 -11.95 -6.68 33.61
CA TRP A 104 -12.30 -5.75 32.55
C TRP A 104 -11.53 -6.03 31.24
N LEU A 105 -10.26 -6.45 31.30
CA LEU A 105 -9.47 -6.75 30.10
C LEU A 105 -10.11 -7.83 29.23
N HIS A 106 -10.71 -8.87 29.82
CA HIS A 106 -11.35 -9.95 29.05
C HIS A 106 -12.62 -9.47 28.35
N LYS A 107 -13.39 -8.59 28.99
CA LYS A 107 -14.61 -8.02 28.41
C LYS A 107 -14.32 -7.07 27.25
N PHE A 108 -13.26 -6.27 27.36
CA PHE A 108 -12.92 -5.26 26.36
C PHE A 108 -11.86 -5.71 25.35
N PHE A 109 -11.41 -6.96 25.40
CA PHE A 109 -10.34 -7.49 24.55
C PHE A 109 -10.57 -7.25 23.04
N PRO A 110 -11.74 -7.60 22.44
CA PRO A 110 -11.98 -7.34 21.02
C PRO A 110 -11.97 -5.85 20.66
N TYR A 111 -12.45 -4.99 21.57
CA TYR A 111 -12.47 -3.54 21.38
C TYR A 111 -11.07 -2.94 21.42
N ILE A 112 -10.21 -3.44 22.31
CA ILE A 112 -8.81 -2.99 22.41
C ILE A 112 -8.02 -3.42 21.17
N LEU A 113 -8.23 -4.65 20.68
CA LEU A 113 -7.61 -5.09 19.42
C LEU A 113 -8.09 -4.26 18.23
N LEU A 114 -9.38 -3.91 18.17
CA LEU A 114 -9.92 -3.03 17.13
C LEU A 114 -9.30 -1.64 17.21
N LEU A 115 -9.13 -1.09 18.42
CA LEU A 115 -8.47 0.19 18.63
C LEU A 115 -7.02 0.15 18.13
N PHE A 116 -6.26 -0.91 18.43
CA PHE A 116 -4.92 -1.07 17.88
C PHE A 116 -4.92 -1.16 16.35
N ALA A 117 -5.85 -1.90 15.75
CA ALA A 117 -5.97 -1.98 14.29
C ALA A 117 -6.22 -0.60 13.66
N ILE A 118 -7.10 0.21 14.26
CA ILE A 118 -7.37 1.58 13.81
C ILE A 118 -6.13 2.46 13.98
N LEU A 119 -5.49 2.43 15.16
CA LEU A 119 -4.28 3.22 15.42
C LEU A 119 -3.14 2.85 14.47
N LEU A 120 -2.97 1.56 14.14
CA LEU A 120 -1.97 1.09 13.18
C LEU A 120 -2.28 1.50 11.73
N TYR A 121 -3.54 1.75 11.40
CA TYR A 121 -3.95 2.22 10.07
C TYR A 121 -3.75 3.74 9.89
N LEU A 122 -3.82 4.53 10.96
CA LEU A 122 -3.69 6.00 10.91
C LEU A 122 -2.40 6.50 10.24
N PRO A 123 -1.19 5.98 10.53
CA PRO A 123 0.04 6.41 9.88
C PRO A 123 0.02 6.22 8.36
N THR A 124 -0.52 5.08 7.90
CA THR A 124 -0.64 4.80 6.46
C THR A 124 -1.65 5.73 5.80
N LEU A 125 -2.77 6.01 6.47
CA LEU A 125 -3.74 6.98 6.00
C LEU A 125 -3.14 8.38 5.89
N PHE A 126 -2.39 8.80 6.91
CA PHE A 126 -1.67 10.08 6.91
C PHE A 126 -0.65 10.14 5.77
N TRP A 127 0.15 9.10 5.55
CA TRP A 127 1.08 9.02 4.42
C TRP A 127 0.37 9.18 3.07
N ARG A 128 -0.74 8.44 2.89
CA ARG A 128 -1.54 8.46 1.67
C ARG A 128 -2.10 9.85 1.35
N PHE A 129 -2.52 10.62 2.34
CA PHE A 129 -3.07 11.96 2.11
C PHE A 129 -2.01 13.07 2.09
N ALA A 130 -0.98 12.97 2.93
CA ALA A 130 -0.03 14.07 3.16
C ALA A 130 1.25 13.99 2.31
N ALA A 131 1.64 12.81 1.82
CA ALA A 131 2.91 12.59 1.13
C ALA A 131 2.73 11.96 -0.27
N ALA A 132 1.82 10.99 -0.41
CA ALA A 132 1.60 10.30 -1.68
C ALA A 132 1.25 11.21 -2.88
N PRO A 133 0.42 12.27 -2.79
CA PRO A 133 0.14 13.13 -3.95
C PRO A 133 1.38 13.91 -4.41
N HIS A 134 2.19 14.40 -3.47
CA HIS A 134 3.45 15.10 -3.77
C HIS A 134 4.46 14.15 -4.42
N LEU A 135 4.61 12.96 -3.82
CA LEU A 135 5.51 11.94 -4.33
C LEU A 135 5.11 11.44 -5.73
N CYS A 136 3.81 11.28 -5.99
CA CYS A 136 3.32 10.86 -7.31
C CYS A 136 3.68 11.88 -8.40
N SER A 137 3.42 13.16 -8.16
CA SER A 137 3.74 14.23 -9.11
C SER A 137 5.23 14.24 -9.42
N ASP A 138 6.05 14.17 -8.38
CA ASP A 138 7.50 14.25 -8.49
C ASP A 138 8.09 13.00 -9.17
N LEU A 139 7.63 11.79 -8.83
CA LEU A 139 8.08 10.54 -9.49
C LEU A 139 7.69 10.52 -10.96
N LYS A 140 6.45 10.92 -11.29
CA LYS A 140 6.01 10.97 -12.68
C LYS A 140 6.86 11.94 -13.50
N PHE A 141 7.13 13.13 -12.94
CA PHE A 141 8.02 14.10 -13.57
C PHE A 141 9.43 13.53 -13.78
N ILE A 142 10.04 12.91 -12.76
CA ILE A 142 11.37 12.30 -12.87
C ILE A 142 11.38 11.21 -13.96
N MET A 143 10.39 10.32 -13.99
CA MET A 143 10.31 9.25 -14.98
C MET A 143 10.16 9.77 -16.41
N GLU A 144 9.30 10.78 -16.62
CA GLU A 144 9.14 11.41 -17.94
C GLU A 144 10.42 12.12 -18.40
N GLU A 145 11.13 12.81 -17.51
CA GLU A 145 12.39 13.47 -17.83
C GLU A 145 13.51 12.46 -18.11
N LEU A 146 13.56 11.33 -17.41
CA LEU A 146 14.51 10.24 -17.69
C LEU A 146 14.27 9.65 -19.10
N ASP A 147 13.01 9.42 -19.49
CA ASP A 147 12.68 8.97 -20.85
C ASP A 147 13.06 10.02 -21.92
N LYS A 148 12.88 11.32 -21.63
CA LYS A 148 13.31 12.40 -22.54
C LYS A 148 14.82 12.46 -22.69
N VAL A 149 15.57 12.34 -21.60
CA VAL A 149 17.04 12.35 -21.62
C VAL A 149 17.56 11.17 -22.43
N TYR A 150 16.98 9.98 -22.23
CA TYR A 150 17.30 8.78 -23.02
C TYR A 150 17.09 9.00 -24.53
N ASN A 151 15.90 9.48 -24.90
CA ASN A 151 15.55 9.77 -26.30
C ASN A 151 16.47 10.84 -26.91
N ARG A 152 16.82 11.89 -26.14
CA ARG A 152 17.73 12.94 -26.62
C ARG A 152 19.14 12.38 -26.85
N ALA A 153 19.62 11.52 -25.96
CA ALA A 153 20.93 10.91 -26.11
C ALA A 153 21.02 9.99 -27.35
N ILE A 154 19.97 9.20 -27.62
CA ILE A 154 19.89 8.41 -28.88
C ILE A 154 19.88 9.34 -30.10
N LYS A 155 19.12 10.44 -30.05
CA LYS A 155 19.11 11.41 -31.16
C LYS A 155 20.49 12.02 -31.40
N ALA A 156 21.20 12.39 -30.33
CA ALA A 156 22.57 12.92 -30.40
C ALA A 156 23.55 11.89 -30.96
N ALA A 157 23.45 10.62 -30.53
CA ALA A 157 24.27 9.53 -31.03
C ALA A 157 24.05 9.28 -32.54
N ARG A 158 22.80 9.27 -33.00
CA ARG A 158 22.45 9.15 -34.42
C ARG A 158 22.99 10.32 -35.24
N SER A 159 22.86 11.55 -34.76
CA SER A 159 23.38 12.73 -35.48
C SER A 159 24.90 12.77 -35.57
N ALA A 160 25.61 12.26 -34.55
CA ALA A 160 27.07 12.14 -34.60
C ALA A 160 27.50 11.12 -35.66
N GLN A 161 26.83 9.97 -35.73
CA GLN A 161 27.10 8.95 -36.75
C GLN A 161 26.80 9.42 -38.18
N ASP A 162 25.70 10.16 -38.38
CA ASP A 162 25.36 10.73 -39.69
C ASP A 162 26.40 11.78 -40.15
N LEU A 163 27.03 12.50 -39.20
CA LEU A 163 28.10 13.44 -39.50
C LEU A 163 29.39 12.70 -39.92
N ASP A 164 29.77 11.66 -39.19
CA ASP A 164 30.96 10.84 -39.49
C ASP A 164 30.83 10.12 -40.86
N LEU A 165 29.63 9.64 -41.22
CA LEU A 165 29.39 9.04 -42.53
C LEU A 165 29.49 10.06 -43.67
N ARG A 166 29.16 11.32 -43.42
CA ARG A 166 29.17 12.40 -44.42
C ARG A 166 30.57 12.98 -44.62
N ASP A 167 31.40 13.02 -43.57
CA ASP A 167 32.81 13.43 -43.67
C ASP A 167 33.70 12.34 -44.30
N GLY A 168 33.27 11.08 -44.27
CA GLY A 168 33.94 9.97 -44.97
C GLY A 168 33.79 9.97 -46.49
N ALA A 169 32.92 10.82 -47.06
CA ALA A 169 32.56 10.82 -48.47
C ALA A 169 32.82 12.19 -49.14
N CYS A 170 34.03 12.75 -49.05
CA CYS A 170 34.75 13.51 -50.09
C CYS A 170 35.90 14.35 -49.48
N PRO A 171 37.16 14.25 -49.95
CA PRO A 171 38.17 15.26 -49.64
C PRO A 171 38.04 16.42 -50.64
N VAL A 172 37.38 17.51 -50.24
CA VAL A 172 37.50 18.80 -50.95
C VAL A 172 37.89 19.88 -49.94
N PRO A 173 39.07 20.51 -50.07
CA PRO A 173 39.50 21.56 -49.16
C PRO A 173 38.87 22.90 -49.58
N GLY A 174 38.10 23.53 -48.70
CA GLY A 174 37.70 24.92 -48.90
C GLY A 174 36.44 25.34 -48.17
N VAL A 175 36.63 26.10 -47.09
CA VAL A 175 35.70 27.11 -46.57
C VAL A 175 34.35 26.58 -46.07
N THR A 176 34.31 26.06 -44.84
CA THR A 176 33.15 26.16 -43.90
C THR A 176 33.46 25.56 -42.52
N GLU A 177 34.64 25.82 -41.95
CA GLU A 177 34.99 25.31 -40.61
C GLU A 177 34.19 25.96 -39.46
N ASN A 178 33.51 27.10 -39.69
CA ASN A 178 32.93 27.90 -38.61
C ASN A 178 31.41 27.70 -38.39
N VAL A 179 30.72 26.99 -39.29
CA VAL A 179 29.25 26.78 -39.20
C VAL A 179 28.90 25.42 -38.57
N GLY A 180 29.74 24.40 -38.78
CA GLY A 180 29.61 23.10 -38.11
C GLY A 180 29.93 23.22 -36.62
N GLN A 181 31.08 23.80 -36.27
CA GLN A 181 31.51 23.97 -34.87
C GLN A 181 30.54 24.80 -34.02
N SER A 182 29.93 25.85 -34.59
CA SER A 182 28.98 26.67 -33.84
C SER A 182 27.66 25.97 -33.55
N LEU A 183 27.21 25.02 -34.38
CA LEU A 183 25.99 24.24 -34.09
C LEU A 183 26.23 23.19 -32.98
N TRP A 184 27.43 22.62 -32.93
CA TRP A 184 27.87 21.72 -31.85
C TRP A 184 28.13 22.48 -30.54
N GLU A 185 28.79 23.64 -30.57
CA GLU A 185 28.96 24.50 -29.39
C GLU A 185 27.64 25.12 -28.89
N ILE A 186 26.66 25.41 -29.77
CA ILE A 186 25.32 25.88 -29.37
C ILE A 186 24.50 24.73 -28.75
N SER A 187 24.69 23.49 -29.21
CA SER A 187 24.10 22.29 -28.60
C SER A 187 24.72 21.97 -27.24
N GLU A 188 26.04 22.12 -27.09
CA GLU A 188 26.76 21.93 -25.82
C GLU A 188 26.50 23.05 -24.80
N SER A 189 26.27 24.29 -25.24
CA SER A 189 26.02 25.43 -24.35
C SER A 189 24.57 25.56 -23.87
N HIS A 190 23.57 25.03 -24.60
CA HIS A 190 22.15 25.11 -24.19
C HIS A 190 21.66 23.98 -23.25
N PHE A 191 22.46 22.93 -23.00
CA PHE A 191 22.02 21.79 -22.17
C PHE A 191 23.04 21.35 -21.12
N LYS A 192 23.67 22.32 -20.44
CA LYS A 192 24.79 22.07 -19.53
C LYS A 192 24.45 21.31 -18.23
N TYR A 193 23.16 21.09 -17.93
CA TYR A 193 22.71 20.11 -16.92
C TYR A 193 21.31 19.59 -17.30
N PRO A 194 21.07 18.27 -17.34
CA PRO A 194 19.73 17.74 -17.52
C PRO A 194 18.86 18.19 -16.32
N ILE A 195 17.66 18.69 -16.60
CA ILE A 195 16.74 19.27 -15.58
C ILE A 195 16.54 18.31 -14.39
N VAL A 196 16.54 17.01 -14.67
CA VAL A 196 16.43 15.94 -13.67
C VAL A 196 17.60 15.92 -12.67
N GLU A 197 18.83 16.18 -13.09
CA GLU A 197 20.00 16.23 -12.20
C GLU A 197 19.89 17.40 -11.22
N GLN A 198 19.56 18.59 -11.72
CA GLN A 198 19.40 19.77 -10.87
C GLN A 198 18.22 19.59 -9.91
N TYR A 199 17.16 18.92 -10.36
CA TYR A 199 16.03 18.55 -9.53
C TYR A 199 16.43 17.59 -8.40
N LEU A 200 17.19 16.53 -8.71
CA LEU A 200 17.71 15.58 -7.71
C LEU A 200 18.68 16.24 -6.72
N LYS A 201 19.55 17.15 -7.19
CA LYS A 201 20.40 17.98 -6.32
C LYS A 201 19.57 18.83 -5.36
N THR A 202 18.47 19.40 -5.84
CA THR A 202 17.56 20.19 -4.98
C THR A 202 16.89 19.30 -3.93
N LYS A 203 16.46 18.10 -4.30
CA LYS A 203 15.88 17.11 -3.38
C LYS A 203 16.90 16.54 -2.39
N LYS A 204 18.20 16.57 -2.69
CA LYS A 204 19.26 16.21 -1.74
C LYS A 204 19.34 17.17 -0.55
N ASN A 205 18.99 18.43 -0.72
CA ASN A 205 19.04 19.45 0.34
C ASN A 205 17.74 19.54 1.16
N SER A 206 16.66 18.92 0.69
CA SER A 206 15.38 18.88 1.38
C SER A 206 15.24 17.61 2.22
N ASN A 207 14.67 17.75 3.42
CA ASN A 207 14.43 16.65 4.37
C ASN A 207 12.96 16.54 4.80
N TYR A 208 12.05 17.28 4.15
CA TYR A 208 10.66 17.37 4.59
C TYR A 208 9.91 16.04 4.39
N LEU A 209 10.13 15.36 3.26
CA LEU A 209 9.43 14.13 2.92
C LEU A 209 9.93 12.96 3.76
N ILE A 210 11.25 12.88 3.98
CA ILE A 210 11.85 11.84 4.81
C ILE A 210 11.46 11.98 6.28
N ILE A 211 11.31 13.20 6.80
CA ILE A 211 10.78 13.42 8.16
C ILE A 211 9.36 12.87 8.29
N LYS A 212 8.46 13.15 7.34
CA LYS A 212 7.10 12.59 7.32
C LYS A 212 7.12 11.06 7.26
N TYR A 213 8.01 10.49 6.45
CA TYR A 213 8.14 9.04 6.32
C TYR A 213 8.58 8.40 7.65
N ILE A 214 9.68 8.90 8.22
CA ILE A 214 10.23 8.40 9.48
C ILE A 214 9.25 8.61 10.63
N SER A 215 8.53 9.74 10.67
CA SER A 215 7.51 9.96 11.70
C SER A 215 6.38 8.93 11.62
N CYS A 216 5.90 8.58 10.42
CA CYS A 216 4.89 7.53 10.25
C CYS A 216 5.42 6.18 10.75
N ARG A 217 6.65 5.83 10.37
CA ARG A 217 7.28 4.56 10.75
C ARG A 217 7.54 4.47 12.25
N LEU A 218 7.97 5.57 12.87
CA LEU A 218 8.17 5.66 14.30
C LEU A 218 6.85 5.50 15.06
N VAL A 219 5.78 6.17 14.61
CA VAL A 219 4.45 6.01 15.20
C VAL A 219 3.99 4.55 15.09
N THR A 220 4.12 3.91 13.92
CA THR A 220 3.81 2.48 13.76
C THR A 220 4.62 1.60 14.72
N LEU A 221 5.93 1.84 14.85
CA LEU A 221 6.78 1.09 15.78
C LEU A 221 6.33 1.25 17.22
N THR A 222 6.04 2.48 17.66
CA THR A 222 5.57 2.74 19.03
C THR A 222 4.24 2.04 19.34
N ILE A 223 3.31 2.02 18.38
CA ILE A 223 2.01 1.35 18.56
C ILE A 223 2.21 -0.17 18.61
N ILE A 224 3.06 -0.76 17.75
CA ILE A 224 3.38 -2.19 17.79
C ILE A 224 4.00 -2.57 19.13
N LEU A 225 4.97 -1.81 19.63
CA LEU A 225 5.60 -2.06 20.93
C LEU A 225 4.57 -1.98 22.07
N LEU A 226 3.69 -0.97 22.05
CA LEU A 226 2.62 -0.84 23.04
C LEU A 226 1.65 -2.03 22.99
N ALA A 227 1.29 -2.49 21.79
CA ALA A 227 0.46 -3.66 21.60
C ALA A 227 1.16 -4.95 22.09
N CYS A 228 2.46 -5.12 21.84
CA CYS A 228 3.25 -6.24 22.37
C CYS A 228 3.24 -6.26 23.90
N VAL A 229 3.45 -5.12 24.55
CA VAL A 229 3.40 -5.00 26.02
C VAL A 229 2.01 -5.35 26.54
N TYR A 230 0.95 -4.83 25.91
CA TYR A 230 -0.44 -5.14 26.27
C TYR A 230 -0.75 -6.63 26.13
N LEU A 231 -0.41 -7.24 24.99
CA LEU A 231 -0.68 -8.65 24.71
C LEU A 231 0.13 -9.58 25.62
N GLY A 232 1.38 -9.22 25.92
CA GLY A 232 2.22 -9.94 26.88
C GLY A 232 1.67 -9.86 28.30
N TYR A 233 1.18 -8.68 28.71
CA TYR A 233 0.50 -8.50 29.99
C TYR A 233 -0.80 -9.31 30.05
N TYR A 234 -1.63 -9.25 29.01
CA TYR A 234 -2.87 -10.02 28.91
C TYR A 234 -2.61 -11.53 28.97
N PHE A 235 -1.63 -12.03 28.22
CA PHE A 235 -1.28 -13.45 28.22
C PHE A 235 -0.84 -13.94 29.60
N SER A 236 -0.03 -13.14 30.30
CA SER A 236 0.46 -13.46 31.65
C SER A 236 -0.68 -13.47 32.67
N LEU A 237 -1.64 -12.53 32.53
CA LEU A 237 -2.80 -12.40 33.40
C LEU A 237 -3.81 -13.53 33.19
N SER A 238 -4.09 -13.82 31.91
CA SER A 238 -5.13 -14.75 31.47
C SER A 238 -4.90 -16.18 31.97
N SER A 239 -3.66 -16.58 32.21
CA SER A 239 -3.37 -17.92 32.75
C SER A 239 -3.86 -18.13 34.19
N LEU A 240 -4.21 -17.05 34.90
CA LEU A 240 -4.53 -17.06 36.33
C LEU A 240 -5.96 -16.54 36.64
N SER A 241 -6.69 -16.03 35.65
CA SER A 241 -7.90 -15.21 35.86
C SER A 241 -9.20 -15.75 35.23
N ASP A 242 -9.28 -17.06 34.99
CA ASP A 242 -10.45 -17.69 34.36
C ASP A 242 -11.66 -17.80 35.31
N GLU A 243 -11.41 -17.82 36.62
CA GLU A 243 -12.42 -18.04 37.66
C GLU A 243 -12.46 -16.86 38.63
N PHE A 244 -13.68 -16.42 38.99
CA PHE A 244 -13.88 -15.35 39.95
C PHE A 244 -15.14 -15.55 40.78
N VAL A 245 -15.14 -14.93 41.96
CA VAL A 245 -16.28 -14.97 42.88
C VAL A 245 -17.07 -13.67 42.76
N CYS A 246 -18.36 -13.80 42.47
CA CYS A 246 -19.29 -12.70 42.29
C CYS A 246 -20.33 -12.69 43.42
N SER A 247 -20.59 -11.51 44.01
CA SER A 247 -21.69 -11.32 44.95
C SER A 247 -22.78 -10.44 44.33
N ILE A 248 -24.01 -10.94 44.30
CA ILE A 248 -25.18 -10.18 43.80
C ILE A 248 -25.89 -9.40 44.91
N LYS A 249 -25.38 -9.44 46.16
CA LYS A 249 -25.99 -8.82 47.35
C LYS A 249 -25.79 -7.30 47.38
N SER A 250 -26.33 -6.63 46.37
CA SER A 250 -26.34 -5.17 46.24
C SER A 250 -27.76 -4.63 46.33
N GLY A 251 -27.92 -3.44 46.91
CA GLY A 251 -29.22 -2.75 47.01
C GLY A 251 -30.26 -3.57 47.80
N ILE A 252 -31.41 -3.85 47.17
CA ILE A 252 -32.56 -4.54 47.78
C ILE A 252 -32.26 -6.01 48.15
N LEU A 253 -31.31 -6.64 47.45
CA LEU A 253 -30.94 -8.04 47.64
C LEU A 253 -29.94 -8.25 48.78
N ARG A 254 -29.52 -7.18 49.46
CA ARG A 254 -28.53 -7.24 50.54
C ARG A 254 -29.04 -7.95 51.80
N ASN A 255 -30.33 -7.83 52.10
CA ASN A 255 -30.97 -8.44 53.27
C ASN A 255 -31.70 -9.75 52.95
N ASP A 256 -31.63 -10.24 51.71
CA ASP A 256 -32.32 -11.47 51.31
C ASP A 256 -31.51 -12.70 51.76
N SER A 257 -32.15 -13.58 52.54
CA SER A 257 -31.57 -14.83 53.03
C SER A 257 -31.72 -16.00 52.04
N THR A 258 -32.54 -15.84 50.99
CA THR A 258 -32.75 -16.88 49.97
C THR A 258 -31.62 -16.94 48.95
N VAL A 259 -30.81 -15.87 48.88
CA VAL A 259 -29.69 -15.72 47.94
C VAL A 259 -28.37 -16.01 48.65
N PRO A 260 -27.52 -16.91 48.10
CA PRO A 260 -26.20 -17.17 48.67
C PRO A 260 -25.30 -15.93 48.58
N ASP A 261 -24.34 -15.84 49.50
CA ASP A 261 -23.45 -14.66 49.59
C ASP A 261 -22.53 -14.51 48.36
N GLN A 262 -22.18 -15.62 47.72
CA GLN A 262 -21.17 -15.70 46.67
C GLN A 262 -21.55 -16.74 45.61
N PHE A 263 -21.26 -16.43 44.36
CA PHE A 263 -21.40 -17.31 43.20
C PHE A 263 -20.05 -17.48 42.54
N GLN A 264 -19.68 -18.72 42.22
CA GLN A 264 -18.47 -19.01 41.44
C GLN A 264 -18.81 -18.89 39.96
N CYS A 265 -18.16 -17.95 39.28
CA CYS A 265 -18.35 -17.67 37.88
C CYS A 265 -17.08 -17.98 37.10
N LYS A 266 -17.26 -18.54 35.91
CA LYS A 266 -16.17 -18.86 34.98
C LYS A 266 -16.41 -18.20 33.63
N LEU A 267 -15.35 -17.61 33.08
CA LEU A 267 -15.37 -17.06 31.74
C LEU A 267 -14.99 -18.15 30.73
N ILE A 268 -15.90 -18.49 29.83
CA ILE A 268 -15.73 -19.65 28.93
C ILE A 268 -14.81 -19.29 27.75
N ALA A 269 -14.82 -18.03 27.31
CA ALA A 269 -14.09 -17.57 26.12
C ALA A 269 -12.61 -17.19 26.36
N VAL A 270 -12.13 -17.22 27.61
CA VAL A 270 -10.80 -16.70 27.94
C VAL A 270 -9.67 -17.53 27.32
N GLY A 271 -9.80 -18.86 27.27
CA GLY A 271 -8.80 -19.71 26.61
C GLY A 271 -8.63 -19.42 25.11
N ILE A 272 -9.71 -19.04 24.42
CA ILE A 272 -9.65 -18.64 23.01
C ILE A 272 -8.93 -17.30 22.88
N PHE A 273 -9.30 -16.31 23.70
CA PHE A 273 -8.63 -15.01 23.68
C PHE A 273 -7.15 -15.10 24.06
N GLN A 274 -6.78 -16.00 24.98
CA GLN A 274 -5.39 -16.27 25.32
C GLN A 274 -4.62 -16.82 24.12
N LEU A 275 -5.18 -17.80 23.41
CA LEU A 275 -4.58 -18.35 22.19
C LEU A 275 -4.44 -17.28 21.09
N LEU A 276 -5.50 -16.52 20.84
CA LEU A 276 -5.49 -15.44 19.85
C LEU A 276 -4.48 -14.34 20.21
N SER A 277 -4.41 -13.96 21.49
CA SER A 277 -3.44 -13.00 22.00
C SER A 277 -2.00 -13.48 21.82
N PHE A 278 -1.73 -14.76 22.07
CA PHE A 278 -0.41 -15.36 21.87
C PHE A 278 0.01 -15.37 20.39
N ILE A 279 -0.91 -15.75 19.49
CA ILE A 279 -0.67 -15.70 18.04
C ILE A 279 -0.37 -14.26 17.61
N ASN A 280 -1.17 -13.29 18.05
CA ASN A 280 -0.96 -11.89 17.70
C ASN A 280 0.37 -11.35 18.25
N PHE A 281 0.71 -11.70 19.48
CA PHE A 281 1.97 -11.32 20.12
C PHE A 281 3.19 -11.82 19.34
N ILE A 282 3.21 -13.11 18.96
CA ILE A 282 4.30 -13.67 18.16
C ILE A 282 4.46 -12.92 16.85
N VAL A 283 3.36 -12.68 16.12
CA VAL A 283 3.43 -11.99 14.82
C VAL A 283 3.94 -10.56 15.00
N TYR A 284 3.49 -9.82 16.01
CA TYR A 284 3.97 -8.45 16.26
C TYR A 284 5.45 -8.41 16.68
N VAL A 285 5.92 -9.37 17.47
CA VAL A 285 7.35 -9.51 17.79
C VAL A 285 8.17 -9.78 16.53
N LEU A 286 7.69 -10.64 15.63
CA LEU A 286 8.35 -10.89 14.33
C LEU A 286 8.30 -9.68 13.39
N LEU A 287 7.25 -8.86 13.47
CA LEU A 287 7.09 -7.67 12.64
C LEU A 287 7.97 -6.50 13.11
N THR A 288 8.24 -6.41 14.41
CA THR A 288 9.07 -5.36 15.02
C THR A 288 10.43 -5.18 14.34
N PRO A 289 11.28 -6.21 14.13
CA PRO A 289 12.56 -6.05 13.42
C PRO A 289 12.38 -5.61 11.97
N VAL A 290 11.29 -5.99 11.30
CA VAL A 290 10.98 -5.53 9.93
C VAL A 290 10.72 -4.03 9.93
N VAL A 291 9.95 -3.51 10.89
CA VAL A 291 9.68 -2.07 11.03
C VAL A 291 10.94 -1.29 11.40
N ILE A 292 11.80 -1.87 12.25
CA ILE A 292 13.10 -1.28 12.57
C ILE A 292 13.96 -1.19 11.30
N TYR A 293 13.99 -2.25 10.48
CA TYR A 293 14.71 -2.25 9.21
C TYR A 293 14.16 -1.19 8.24
N THR A 294 12.84 -0.96 8.18
CA THR A 294 12.28 0.10 7.32
C THR A 294 12.56 1.51 7.82
N LEU A 295 12.84 1.69 9.12
CA LEU A 295 13.30 2.96 9.70
C LEU A 295 14.70 3.36 9.19
N PHE A 296 15.53 2.37 8.87
CA PHE A 296 16.89 2.52 8.36
C PHE A 296 16.91 2.71 6.84
N VAL A 297 16.24 3.77 6.37
CA VAL A 297 16.14 4.17 4.94
C VAL A 297 17.47 4.11 4.17
N PRO A 298 18.57 4.75 4.60
CA PRO A 298 19.81 4.76 3.82
C PRO A 298 20.45 3.37 3.68
N PHE A 299 20.28 2.47 4.67
CA PHE A 299 20.82 1.11 4.60
C PHE A 299 20.05 0.20 3.63
N ARG A 300 18.82 0.58 3.25
CA ARG A 300 18.02 -0.17 2.28
C ARG A 300 18.45 0.08 0.84
N GLN A 301 19.18 1.17 0.58
CA GLN A 301 19.63 1.53 -0.75
C GLN A 301 20.79 0.62 -1.15
N LYS A 302 20.48 -0.51 -1.81
CA LYS A 302 21.48 -1.55 -2.18
C LYS A 302 22.08 -1.33 -3.56
N THR A 303 21.32 -0.76 -4.49
CA THR A 303 21.77 -0.50 -5.86
C THR A 303 21.42 0.93 -6.23
N ASP A 304 22.42 1.68 -6.69
CA ASP A 304 22.14 2.98 -7.26
C ASP A 304 21.57 2.77 -8.67
N VAL A 305 20.24 2.86 -8.72
CA VAL A 305 19.46 2.65 -9.92
C VAL A 305 19.84 3.66 -11.01
N LEU A 306 20.32 4.84 -10.61
CA LEU A 306 20.75 5.89 -11.52
C LEU A 306 22.10 5.59 -12.16
N THR A 307 22.91 4.69 -11.60
CA THR A 307 24.20 4.29 -12.19
C THR A 307 24.05 3.68 -13.58
N VAL A 308 22.92 3.03 -13.89
CA VAL A 308 22.67 2.52 -15.25
C VAL A 308 22.58 3.69 -16.24
N TYR A 309 22.05 4.84 -15.83
CA TYR A 309 21.93 6.04 -16.66
C TYR A 309 23.27 6.78 -16.87
N GLU A 310 24.32 6.46 -16.11
CA GLU A 310 25.68 7.01 -16.34
C GLU A 310 26.31 6.51 -17.64
N ILE A 311 25.75 5.47 -18.26
CA ILE A 311 26.20 4.98 -19.58
C ILE A 311 25.91 6.01 -20.68
N LEU A 312 24.98 6.93 -20.46
CA LEU A 312 24.64 7.95 -21.45
C LEU A 312 25.66 9.11 -21.39
N PRO A 313 26.25 9.52 -22.53
CA PRO A 313 27.24 10.60 -22.58
C PRO A 313 26.68 11.96 -22.17
N THR A 314 25.36 12.13 -22.15
CA THR A 314 24.66 13.35 -21.72
C THR A 314 24.36 13.40 -20.23
N PHE A 315 24.61 12.32 -19.48
CA PHE A 315 24.36 12.26 -18.05
C PHE A 315 25.71 12.28 -17.34
N ASP A 316 26.10 13.45 -16.81
CA ASP A 316 27.40 13.62 -16.19
C ASP A 316 27.49 12.87 -14.84
N VAL A 317 28.72 12.48 -14.47
CA VAL A 317 29.07 11.50 -13.43
C VAL A 317 28.60 11.95 -12.04
N LEU A 318 27.36 11.63 -11.71
CA LEU A 318 26.82 11.88 -10.39
C LEU A 318 26.91 10.62 -9.56
N HIS A 319 28.01 10.52 -8.81
CA HIS A 319 28.05 9.67 -7.62
C HIS A 319 27.04 10.20 -6.57
N PHE A 320 25.74 9.92 -6.76
CA PHE A 320 24.69 10.14 -5.78
C PHE A 320 24.72 9.02 -4.73
N LYS A 321 25.88 8.81 -4.11
CA LYS A 321 25.97 7.95 -2.94
C LYS A 321 25.23 8.64 -1.79
N SER A 322 23.98 8.22 -1.58
CA SER A 322 23.10 8.82 -0.59
C SER A 322 23.42 8.24 0.79
N GLU A 323 24.47 8.76 1.42
CA GLU A 323 24.88 8.33 2.77
C GLU A 323 24.11 9.05 3.89
N GLY A 324 23.14 9.91 3.54
CA GLY A 324 22.41 10.75 4.50
C GLY A 324 20.89 10.50 4.56
N TYR A 325 20.26 11.00 5.64
CA TYR A 325 18.81 11.09 5.79
C TYR A 325 18.25 12.31 5.04
N ASN A 326 18.24 12.20 3.71
CA ASN A 326 17.72 13.24 2.82
C ASN A 326 16.51 12.73 2.02
N ASP A 327 15.69 13.64 1.48
CA ASP A 327 14.56 13.25 0.64
C ASP A 327 15.03 12.43 -0.58
N LEU A 328 16.22 12.71 -1.11
CA LEU A 328 16.84 11.94 -2.21
C LEU A 328 16.90 10.44 -1.92
N SER A 329 17.30 10.02 -0.71
CA SER A 329 17.38 8.59 -0.35
C SER A 329 16.02 7.91 -0.44
N LEU A 330 14.96 8.64 -0.06
CA LEU A 330 13.60 8.16 -0.14
C LEU A 330 13.13 8.07 -1.60
N TYR A 331 13.38 9.10 -2.41
CA TYR A 331 13.08 9.06 -3.86
C TYR A 331 13.80 7.91 -4.56
N ASN A 332 15.06 7.62 -4.21
CA ASN A 332 15.80 6.49 -4.79
C ASN A 332 15.12 5.14 -4.51
N LEU A 333 14.64 4.91 -3.29
CA LEU A 333 13.88 3.70 -2.96
C LEU A 333 12.56 3.60 -3.72
N PHE A 334 11.85 4.73 -3.88
CA PHE A 334 10.61 4.75 -4.66
C PHE A 334 10.87 4.58 -6.16
N LEU A 335 11.97 5.13 -6.69
CA LEU A 335 12.38 4.94 -8.07
C LEU A 335 12.73 3.47 -8.33
N GLU A 336 13.46 2.83 -7.43
CA GLU A 336 13.80 1.40 -7.52
C GLU A 336 12.54 0.52 -7.63
N GLU A 337 11.53 0.79 -6.80
CA GLU A 337 10.27 0.04 -6.80
C GLU A 337 9.41 0.29 -8.07
N ASN A 338 9.52 1.48 -8.67
CA ASN A 338 8.73 1.88 -9.84
C ASN A 338 9.47 1.71 -11.17
N ILE A 339 10.74 1.31 -11.17
CA ILE A 339 11.53 1.31 -12.40
C ILE A 339 11.10 0.24 -13.42
N SER A 340 10.33 -0.74 -12.99
CA SER A 340 9.70 -1.72 -13.88
C SER A 340 8.74 -1.08 -14.89
N GLU A 341 8.21 0.11 -14.60
CA GLU A 341 7.35 0.87 -15.52
C GLU A 341 8.15 1.63 -16.59
N LEU A 342 9.41 1.99 -16.30
CA LEU A 342 10.29 2.71 -17.21
C LEU A 342 10.78 1.79 -18.35
N LYS A 343 10.34 2.10 -19.57
CA LYS A 343 10.79 1.40 -20.79
C LYS A 343 12.25 1.71 -21.11
N SER A 344 12.70 2.95 -20.90
CA SER A 344 14.09 3.37 -21.13
C SER A 344 15.07 2.58 -20.27
N TYR A 345 14.73 2.36 -19.00
CA TYR A 345 15.58 1.61 -18.08
C TYR A 345 15.78 0.16 -18.52
N LYS A 346 14.72 -0.53 -18.97
CA LYS A 346 14.83 -1.91 -19.47
C LYS A 346 15.80 -2.01 -20.64
N CYS A 347 15.70 -1.08 -21.58
CA CYS A 347 16.61 -0.96 -22.72
C CYS A 347 18.06 -0.74 -22.27
N LEU A 348 18.26 0.17 -21.32
CA LEU A 348 19.59 0.48 -20.77
C LEU A 348 20.20 -0.66 -19.96
N LYS A 349 19.40 -1.41 -19.22
CA LYS A 349 19.87 -2.58 -18.47
C LYS A 349 20.33 -3.70 -19.39
N VAL A 350 19.63 -3.91 -20.50
CA VAL A 350 20.08 -4.84 -21.56
C VAL A 350 21.40 -4.37 -22.15
N LEU A 351 21.54 -3.07 -22.41
CA LEU A 351 22.79 -2.50 -22.92
C LEU A 351 23.96 -2.67 -21.94
N GLU A 352 23.75 -2.43 -20.65
CA GLU A 352 24.73 -2.66 -19.58
C GLU A 352 25.16 -4.13 -19.53
N ASN A 353 24.20 -5.06 -19.60
CA ASN A 353 24.49 -6.49 -19.63
C ASN A 353 25.31 -6.89 -20.87
N ILE A 354 24.98 -6.36 -22.06
CA ILE A 354 25.74 -6.61 -23.30
C ILE A 354 27.17 -6.06 -23.16
N LYS A 355 27.34 -4.85 -22.61
CA LYS A 355 28.66 -4.25 -22.34
C LYS A 355 29.48 -5.11 -21.39
N SER A 356 28.87 -5.62 -20.31
CA SER A 356 29.54 -6.51 -19.34
C SER A 356 29.95 -7.86 -19.93
N SER A 357 29.27 -8.32 -20.99
CA SER A 357 29.55 -9.59 -21.68
C SER A 357 30.74 -9.55 -22.64
N GLY A 358 31.41 -8.41 -22.80
CA GLY A 358 32.77 -8.36 -23.38
C GLY A 358 32.85 -8.31 -24.91
N GLN A 359 31.80 -7.89 -25.62
CA GLN A 359 31.98 -7.42 -27.00
C GLN A 359 32.39 -5.95 -26.95
N GLY A 360 33.64 -5.64 -27.31
CA GLY A 360 34.21 -4.29 -27.38
C GLY A 360 33.56 -3.39 -28.44
N ILE A 361 32.24 -3.30 -28.41
CA ILE A 361 31.41 -2.49 -29.30
C ILE A 361 31.25 -1.13 -28.66
N ASP A 362 31.53 -0.08 -29.43
CA ASP A 362 31.37 1.29 -28.97
C ASP A 362 29.93 1.53 -28.48
N PRO A 363 29.75 2.16 -27.31
CA PRO A 363 28.43 2.45 -26.75
C PRO A 363 27.56 3.26 -27.72
N LEU A 364 28.19 4.05 -28.60
CA LEU A 364 27.53 4.81 -29.65
C LEU A 364 26.85 3.91 -30.70
N LEU A 365 27.52 2.85 -31.17
CA LEU A 365 27.00 1.93 -32.19
C LEU A 365 25.83 1.08 -31.65
N LEU A 366 25.91 0.70 -30.38
CA LEU A 366 24.82 0.03 -29.68
C LEU A 366 23.62 0.97 -29.49
N LEU A 367 23.83 2.23 -29.06
CA LEU A 367 22.75 3.21 -28.91
C LEU A 367 22.00 3.47 -30.24
N THR A 368 22.68 3.47 -31.39
CA THR A 368 22.04 3.68 -32.69
C THR A 368 21.03 2.58 -33.03
N ASN A 369 21.34 1.33 -32.67
CA ASN A 369 20.47 0.18 -32.92
C ASN A 369 19.23 0.14 -32.00
N LEU A 370 19.19 0.95 -30.93
CA LEU A 370 18.02 1.07 -30.09
C LEU A 370 16.97 2.00 -30.71
N GLY A 371 15.70 1.58 -30.61
CA GLY A 371 14.55 2.36 -31.02
C GLY A 371 14.24 3.50 -30.03
N MET A 372 13.82 4.65 -30.55
CA MET A 372 13.27 5.74 -29.74
C MET A 372 11.98 5.28 -29.08
N ILE A 373 11.80 5.61 -27.80
CA ILE A 373 10.58 5.27 -27.08
C ILE A 373 9.53 6.33 -27.40
N LYS A 374 8.40 5.90 -27.97
CA LYS A 374 7.25 6.77 -28.22
C LYS A 374 6.68 7.19 -26.86
N MET A 375 6.87 8.45 -26.50
CA MET A 375 6.20 9.04 -25.34
C MET A 375 4.71 9.17 -25.66
N ASP A 376 3.85 8.78 -24.72
CA ASP A 376 2.41 8.98 -24.86
C ASP A 376 2.14 10.49 -24.80
N VAL A 377 1.89 11.07 -25.97
CA VAL A 377 1.53 12.49 -26.13
C VAL A 377 0.16 12.69 -25.48
N VAL A 378 0.16 13.21 -24.26
CA VAL A 378 -1.01 13.88 -23.70
C VAL A 378 -0.98 15.33 -24.16
N ASP A 379 -1.99 15.65 -24.97
CA ASP A 379 -2.43 16.96 -25.45
C ASP A 379 -1.60 17.69 -26.51
N GLY A 380 -2.25 17.98 -27.65
CA GLY A 380 -1.64 18.72 -28.76
C GLY A 380 -2.23 18.35 -30.12
N LYS A 381 -3.49 18.73 -30.32
CA LYS A 381 -4.24 18.72 -31.58
C LYS A 381 -3.33 19.05 -32.79
N THR A 382 -3.10 18.08 -33.67
CA THR A 382 -2.45 18.33 -34.96
C THR A 382 -3.32 19.28 -35.80
N PRO A 383 -2.76 20.37 -36.36
CA PRO A 383 -3.52 21.20 -37.30
C PRO A 383 -3.59 20.44 -38.62
N LYS A 384 -4.77 19.94 -38.97
CA LYS A 384 -5.05 19.50 -40.35
C LYS A 384 -5.01 20.74 -41.23
N SER A 385 -4.03 20.78 -42.13
CA SER A 385 -4.01 21.67 -43.29
C SER A 385 -5.29 21.43 -44.09
N ALA A 386 -5.98 22.54 -44.37
CA ALA A 386 -7.07 22.62 -45.31
C ALA A 386 -6.49 22.76 -46.72
N GLU A 387 -6.93 21.91 -47.64
CA GLU A 387 -6.99 22.20 -49.07
C GLU A 387 -8.13 21.40 -49.70
N THR A 388 -8.63 21.95 -50.80
CA THR A 388 -10.06 22.08 -51.11
C THR A 388 -10.44 21.33 -52.40
N VAL A 389 -11.69 20.81 -52.40
CA VAL A 389 -12.68 20.81 -53.51
C VAL A 389 -12.57 19.82 -54.68
N GLY A 390 -13.71 19.12 -54.89
CA GLY A 390 -14.31 18.71 -56.18
C GLY A 390 -14.00 17.27 -56.63
N GLU A 391 -14.88 16.43 -57.15
CA GLU A 391 -16.33 16.44 -57.44
C GLU A 391 -16.70 15.01 -57.93
N GLU A 392 -18.01 14.68 -57.98
CA GLU A 392 -18.68 13.64 -58.80
C GLU A 392 -18.69 12.13 -58.40
N GLN A 393 -19.80 11.74 -57.75
CA GLN A 393 -20.94 10.94 -58.29
C GLN A 393 -20.74 9.53 -58.91
N GLY A 394 -21.53 8.54 -58.44
CA GLY A 394 -21.81 7.32 -59.24
C GLY A 394 -22.37 6.06 -58.57
N ASN A 395 -23.65 6.08 -58.18
CA ASN A 395 -24.67 5.00 -58.25
C ASN A 395 -24.32 3.49 -58.03
N ARG A 396 -25.09 2.83 -57.15
CA ARG A 396 -26.12 1.83 -57.53
C ARG A 396 -27.02 1.42 -56.35
N MET A 397 -28.33 1.49 -56.58
CA MET A 397 -29.45 1.10 -55.72
C MET A 397 -30.40 0.23 -56.57
N ALA A 398 -30.91 -0.87 -56.01
CA ALA A 398 -32.08 -1.68 -56.40
C ALA A 398 -32.09 -2.93 -55.47
N GLU A 399 -33.15 -3.51 -54.91
CA GLU A 399 -34.62 -3.42 -54.89
C GLU A 399 -35.05 -4.29 -53.65
N LEU A 400 -35.94 -3.90 -52.73
CA LEU A 400 -37.42 -3.85 -52.73
C LEU A 400 -38.13 -5.09 -52.09
N LYS A 401 -39.01 -4.78 -51.13
CA LYS A 401 -40.26 -5.45 -50.63
C LYS A 401 -40.26 -6.52 -49.50
N GLY A 402 -41.07 -6.23 -48.46
CA GLY A 402 -42.13 -7.13 -47.94
C GLY A 402 -42.18 -7.40 -46.42
N LEU A 403 -43.21 -6.90 -45.73
CA LEU A 403 -43.71 -7.25 -44.37
C LEU A 403 -44.02 -8.77 -44.25
N ASP A 404 -44.08 -9.49 -43.12
CA ASP A 404 -44.63 -9.18 -41.77
C ASP A 404 -44.25 -10.27 -40.71
N LEU A 405 -44.39 -9.92 -39.42
CA LEU A 405 -44.61 -10.71 -38.18
C LEU A 405 -43.60 -11.74 -37.54
N GLN A 406 -43.05 -11.29 -36.40
CA GLN A 406 -42.83 -11.93 -35.06
C GLN A 406 -42.10 -13.29 -34.87
N SER A 407 -40.94 -13.24 -34.19
CA SER A 407 -40.75 -13.74 -32.80
C SER A 407 -39.34 -13.42 -32.26
N GLU A 408 -39.31 -12.90 -31.02
CA GLU A 408 -38.31 -12.97 -29.92
C GLU A 408 -36.82 -13.22 -30.27
N THR A 409 -35.82 -12.47 -29.79
CA THR A 409 -35.51 -12.15 -28.39
C THR A 409 -34.55 -10.94 -28.31
N ARG A 410 -34.92 -9.89 -27.57
CA ARG A 410 -34.00 -8.87 -27.02
C ARG A 410 -34.19 -8.82 -25.51
N ALA A 411 -33.17 -9.24 -24.77
CA ALA A 411 -32.90 -8.95 -23.36
C ALA A 411 -31.40 -9.28 -23.14
N ASN A 412 -30.57 -8.59 -22.36
CA ASN A 412 -30.86 -7.60 -21.33
C ASN A 412 -29.55 -6.82 -21.05
N ASN A 413 -29.52 -5.51 -21.32
CA ASN A 413 -28.56 -4.59 -20.72
C ASN A 413 -29.32 -3.84 -19.63
N GLY A 414 -29.33 -4.40 -18.42
CA GLY A 414 -30.22 -3.95 -17.35
C GLY A 414 -29.88 -4.55 -15.99
N GLU A 415 -28.60 -4.56 -15.60
CA GLU A 415 -28.20 -5.10 -14.29
C GLU A 415 -27.18 -4.21 -13.57
N LYS A 416 -27.44 -2.89 -13.50
CA LYS A 416 -26.66 -2.00 -12.61
C LYS A 416 -27.47 -1.02 -11.75
N ASN A 417 -28.79 -0.93 -11.88
CA ASN A 417 -29.57 0.10 -11.18
C ASN A 417 -30.71 -0.42 -10.28
N VAL A 418 -30.67 -1.67 -9.79
CA VAL A 418 -31.73 -2.21 -8.91
C VAL A 418 -31.24 -2.71 -7.52
N ARG A 419 -29.93 -2.63 -7.21
CA ARG A 419 -29.43 -3.05 -5.87
C ARG A 419 -29.32 -1.92 -4.83
N GLN A 420 -30.24 -0.94 -4.88
CA GLN A 420 -30.28 0.14 -3.88
C GLN A 420 -31.67 0.40 -3.29
N ARG A 421 -32.58 -0.59 -3.34
CA ARG A 421 -33.91 -0.52 -2.70
C ARG A 421 -34.39 -1.80 -2.01
N LEU A 422 -33.51 -2.62 -1.44
CA LEU A 422 -33.92 -3.81 -0.67
C LEU A 422 -33.17 -3.97 0.67
N LEU A 423 -32.97 -2.86 1.39
CA LEU A 423 -32.68 -2.89 2.83
C LEU A 423 -33.49 -1.77 3.49
N ASP A 424 -34.81 -1.93 3.48
CA ASP A 424 -35.74 -1.35 4.45
C ASP A 424 -37.07 -2.12 4.34
N SER A 425 -37.21 -3.14 5.19
CA SER A 425 -38.45 -3.88 5.45
C SER A 425 -38.30 -4.67 6.76
N SER A 426 -38.40 -3.92 7.85
CA SER A 426 -39.14 -4.21 9.09
C SER A 426 -39.00 -5.58 9.78
N CYS A 427 -38.40 -5.55 10.97
CA CYS A 427 -39.08 -5.85 12.23
C CYS A 427 -38.42 -5.10 13.39
#